data_AF-A0A524JPY3-F1
#
_entry.id   AF-A0A524JPY3-F1
#
_cell.length_a   1.000
_cell.length_b   1.000
_cell.length_c   1.000
_cell.angle_alpha   90.00
_cell.angle_beta   90.00
_cell.angle_gamma   90.00
#
_symmetry.space_group_name_H-M   'P 1'
#
loop_
_entity.id
_entity.type
_entity.pdbx_description
1 polymer ?
#
loop_
_entity_poly.entity_id
_entity_poly.type
_entity_poly.pdbx_seq_one_letter_code
_entity_poly.pdbx_strand_id
1 'polypeptide(L)'
;MKTYSGKKAIAAILVALAASAFAAAAAAQLFSHGRFLALRLGVSRYENTSGLFPALFVFLALMVLLTPLLLRAYARIRYPEFPAPGLFHYYNSEKFGAKRIHLRVEKDRTAILMVDAYRVVHLNITAAAMIKYFLDDTPQRESRRRLAAAFNISQAKAGRDYRQVLEKIDLLINRSDICPVTFFGIDKIEAFQTPVSAPYRMDMVLTYRCNINCSHCYNQRRESAELTTSEWKKIIKILWDQGIPHIDFTGGEPTLREDLVELITYAEDLGLITGLLTNGVRLADAAYIRQLKQAGLDYMQITLESHLEEVHNQMVGSDSFRHTVQGIRNAVEQDIYVLTNSTITNANSDLIAEIVPFLKNLGVRSFAVNSIIKAGKSRHQDPGLSEKELLPVIKQLQQKAAQEGMRLTWYTPTQYCRLNPVELDLGVKQCTAGKYNLAVEPDGTVIPCQSFFRPLGNILNDPFEKIYQHDFLVSLRRRDWAMDKCRECEWLSTCGCGCPLQISEDSFCCPDLLSNP
;
A
#
# COMPACT_ATOMS: atom_id res chain seq x y z
N MET A 1 6.29 -26.46 4.83
CA MET A 1 5.97 -27.32 5.99
C MET A 1 4.77 -28.20 5.66
N LYS A 2 4.92 -29.54 5.70
CA LYS A 2 3.81 -30.48 5.44
C LYS A 2 2.80 -30.44 6.59
N THR A 3 1.52 -30.28 6.24
CA THR A 3 0.36 -30.22 7.15
C THR A 3 0.02 -31.60 7.71
N TYR A 4 0.03 -31.75 9.05
CA TYR A 4 -0.21 -33.02 9.74
C TYR A 4 -1.70 -33.42 9.77
N SER A 5 -1.94 -34.70 9.45
CA SER A 5 -3.20 -35.36 9.11
C SER A 5 -4.14 -35.69 10.28
N GLY A 6 -3.78 -35.41 11.54
CA GLY A 6 -4.63 -35.72 12.71
C GLY A 6 -5.86 -34.82 12.88
N LYS A 7 -5.87 -33.62 12.27
CA LYS A 7 -6.97 -32.64 12.40
C LYS A 7 -8.11 -32.84 11.41
N LYS A 8 -7.93 -33.64 10.35
CA LYS A 8 -9.03 -34.00 9.44
C LYS A 8 -10.11 -34.80 10.17
N ALA A 9 -9.73 -35.66 11.13
CA ALA A 9 -10.67 -36.45 11.91
C ALA A 9 -11.56 -35.60 12.82
N ILE A 10 -10.99 -34.64 13.56
CA ILE A 10 -11.77 -33.78 14.49
C ILE A 10 -12.57 -32.71 13.74
N ALA A 11 -12.01 -32.15 12.66
CA ALA A 11 -12.77 -31.26 11.77
C ALA A 11 -13.91 -32.01 11.07
N ALA A 12 -13.70 -33.27 10.65
CA ALA A 12 -14.76 -34.12 10.13
C ALA A 12 -15.82 -34.42 11.20
N ILE A 13 -15.44 -34.63 12.46
CA ILE A 13 -16.40 -34.81 13.57
C ILE A 13 -17.22 -33.55 13.80
N LEU A 14 -16.61 -32.36 13.80
CA LEU A 14 -17.32 -31.09 14.00
C LEU A 14 -18.19 -30.70 12.80
N VAL A 15 -17.73 -30.96 11.57
CA VAL A 15 -18.53 -30.79 10.34
C VAL A 15 -19.67 -31.80 10.31
N ALA A 16 -19.45 -33.04 10.76
CA ALA A 16 -20.49 -34.05 10.89
C ALA A 16 -21.52 -33.66 11.96
N LEU A 17 -21.10 -33.08 13.08
CA LEU A 17 -21.99 -32.57 14.12
C LEU A 17 -22.80 -31.36 13.63
N ALA A 18 -22.18 -30.45 12.89
CA ALA A 18 -22.87 -29.30 12.27
C ALA A 18 -23.84 -29.72 11.17
N ALA A 19 -23.44 -30.67 10.31
CA ALA A 19 -24.29 -31.26 9.28
C ALA A 19 -25.45 -32.05 9.88
N SER A 20 -25.22 -32.77 11.00
CA SER A 20 -26.26 -33.47 11.75
C SER A 20 -27.25 -32.50 12.40
N ALA A 21 -26.79 -31.36 12.91
CA ALA A 21 -27.66 -30.30 13.42
C ALA A 21 -28.50 -29.65 12.31
N PHE A 22 -27.91 -29.44 11.12
CA PHE A 22 -28.63 -28.91 9.95
C PHE A 22 -29.66 -29.92 9.41
N ALA A 23 -29.30 -31.20 9.33
CA ALA A 23 -30.19 -32.28 8.94
C ALA A 23 -31.35 -32.46 9.95
N ALA A 24 -31.08 -32.31 11.25
CA ALA A 24 -32.11 -32.33 12.28
C ALA A 24 -33.06 -31.13 12.19
N ALA A 25 -32.56 -29.92 11.89
CA ALA A 25 -33.38 -28.74 11.66
C ALA A 25 -34.25 -28.87 10.40
N ALA A 26 -33.68 -29.40 9.30
CA ALA A 26 -34.41 -29.68 8.07
C ALA A 26 -35.47 -30.77 8.26
N ALA A 27 -35.15 -31.84 9.01
CA ALA A 27 -36.09 -32.89 9.36
C ALA A 27 -37.23 -32.35 10.25
N ALA A 28 -36.95 -31.46 11.19
CA ALA A 28 -37.98 -30.80 12.01
C ALA A 28 -38.91 -29.89 11.18
N GLN A 29 -38.37 -29.17 10.18
CA GLN A 29 -39.17 -28.40 9.22
C GLN A 29 -40.04 -29.30 8.34
N LEU A 30 -39.50 -30.40 7.81
CA LEU A 30 -40.25 -31.41 7.04
C LEU A 30 -41.33 -32.09 7.89
N PHE A 31 -41.09 -32.33 9.18
CA PHE A 31 -42.07 -32.89 10.11
C PHE A 31 -43.19 -31.88 10.45
N SER A 32 -42.85 -30.60 10.56
CA SER A 32 -43.85 -29.53 10.77
C SER A 32 -44.76 -29.38 9.54
N HIS A 33 -44.20 -29.47 8.32
CA HIS A 33 -44.96 -29.48 7.08
C HIS A 33 -45.74 -30.78 6.88
N GLY A 34 -45.18 -31.93 7.26
CA GLY A 34 -45.84 -33.24 7.21
C GLY A 34 -47.01 -33.36 8.18
N ARG A 35 -46.91 -32.79 9.40
CA ARG A 35 -48.05 -32.65 10.32
C ARG A 35 -49.13 -31.72 9.75
N PHE A 36 -48.75 -30.63 9.10
CA PHE A 36 -49.69 -29.71 8.46
C PHE A 36 -50.42 -30.36 7.26
N LEU A 37 -49.72 -31.22 6.51
CA LEU A 37 -50.28 -31.98 5.39
C LEU A 37 -51.19 -33.13 5.87
N ALA A 38 -50.82 -33.85 6.93
CA ALA A 38 -51.63 -34.90 7.56
C ALA A 38 -52.93 -34.36 8.19
N LEU A 39 -52.88 -33.15 8.78
CA LEU A 39 -54.06 -32.43 9.29
C LEU A 39 -54.99 -31.93 8.16
N ARG A 40 -54.46 -31.63 6.96
CA ARG A 40 -55.27 -31.27 5.78
C ARG A 40 -55.86 -32.49 5.06
N LEU A 41 -55.27 -33.67 5.19
CA LEU A 41 -55.69 -34.91 4.50
C LEU A 41 -56.52 -35.86 5.36
N GLY A 42 -56.89 -35.48 6.59
CA GLY A 42 -57.84 -36.24 7.41
C GLY A 42 -57.38 -37.64 7.85
N VAL A 43 -56.06 -37.91 7.86
CA VAL A 43 -55.53 -39.21 8.26
C VAL A 43 -55.36 -39.24 9.78
N SER A 44 -56.37 -39.77 10.48
CA SER A 44 -56.31 -40.01 11.92
C SER A 44 -55.68 -41.38 12.20
N ARG A 45 -54.36 -41.44 12.37
CA ARG A 45 -53.66 -42.43 13.20
C ARG A 45 -52.16 -42.14 13.16
N TYR A 46 -51.65 -41.60 14.25
CA TYR A 46 -50.24 -41.75 14.62
C TYR A 46 -50.20 -41.96 16.13
N GLU A 47 -50.34 -43.22 16.53
CA GLU A 47 -50.19 -43.65 17.92
C GLU A 47 -48.72 -43.68 18.35
N ASN A 48 -48.50 -43.29 19.60
CA ASN A 48 -47.41 -43.65 20.50
C ASN A 48 -46.05 -44.03 19.89
N THR A 49 -45.14 -43.06 19.86
CA THR A 49 -43.70 -43.33 20.08
C THR A 49 -43.33 -42.76 21.45
N SER A 50 -43.11 -43.69 22.38
CA SER A 50 -42.80 -43.48 23.79
C SER A 50 -41.39 -42.92 24.00
N GLY A 51 -41.27 -41.95 24.91
CA GLY A 51 -40.07 -41.65 25.71
C GLY A 51 -38.87 -40.97 25.03
N LEU A 52 -38.45 -41.39 23.83
CA LEU A 52 -37.18 -40.94 23.25
C LEU A 52 -37.27 -39.60 22.50
N PHE A 53 -38.40 -39.30 21.86
CA PHE A 53 -38.54 -38.15 20.98
C PHE A 53 -38.47 -36.77 21.69
N PRO A 54 -39.14 -36.56 22.84
CA PRO A 54 -39.05 -35.29 23.56
C PRO A 54 -37.63 -35.03 24.09
N ALA A 55 -36.96 -36.07 24.59
CA ALA A 55 -35.60 -35.98 25.11
C ALA A 55 -34.58 -35.66 23.99
N LEU A 56 -34.73 -36.27 22.81
CA LEU A 56 -33.89 -36.00 21.65
C LEU A 56 -34.08 -34.56 21.13
N PHE A 57 -35.32 -34.05 21.14
CA PHE A 57 -35.64 -32.69 20.72
C PHE A 57 -35.05 -31.64 21.68
N VAL A 58 -35.16 -31.88 22.99
CA VAL A 58 -34.54 -31.02 24.02
C VAL A 58 -33.01 -31.05 23.91
N PHE A 59 -32.41 -32.23 23.68
CA PHE A 59 -30.97 -32.38 23.50
C PHE A 59 -30.45 -31.65 22.25
N LEU A 60 -31.16 -31.77 21.12
CA LEU A 60 -30.84 -31.05 19.88
C LEU A 60 -31.00 -29.53 20.03
N ALA A 61 -32.05 -29.06 20.71
CA ALA A 61 -32.25 -27.64 20.98
C ALA A 61 -31.15 -27.07 21.89
N LEU A 62 -30.75 -27.80 22.93
CA LEU A 62 -29.62 -27.45 23.79
C LEU A 62 -28.29 -27.44 23.01
N MET A 63 -28.07 -28.41 22.13
CA MET A 63 -26.89 -28.45 21.28
C MET A 63 -26.80 -27.23 20.35
N VAL A 64 -27.92 -26.81 19.74
CA VAL A 64 -28.00 -25.62 18.87
C VAL A 64 -27.80 -24.32 19.66
N LEU A 65 -28.33 -24.22 20.88
CA LEU A 65 -28.14 -23.06 21.76
C LEU A 65 -26.71 -22.98 22.32
N LEU A 66 -26.09 -24.13 22.60
CA LEU A 66 -24.74 -24.21 23.14
C LEU A 66 -23.67 -24.18 22.05
N THR A 67 -23.97 -24.49 20.78
CA THR A 67 -22.94 -24.50 19.72
C THR A 67 -22.26 -23.15 19.53
N PRO A 68 -22.95 -22.00 19.48
CA PRO A 68 -22.31 -20.69 19.37
C PRO A 68 -21.44 -20.35 20.58
N LEU A 69 -21.88 -20.74 21.78
CA LEU A 69 -21.13 -20.56 23.03
C LEU A 69 -19.89 -21.45 23.07
N LEU A 70 -20.02 -22.72 22.68
CA LEU A 70 -18.93 -23.68 22.57
C LEU A 70 -17.96 -23.32 21.44
N LEU A 71 -18.43 -22.80 20.31
CA LEU A 71 -17.59 -22.30 19.21
C LEU A 71 -16.84 -21.02 19.62
N ARG A 72 -17.49 -20.09 20.33
CA ARG A 72 -16.85 -18.89 20.89
C ARG A 72 -15.85 -19.25 21.99
N ALA A 73 -16.20 -20.18 22.88
CA ALA A 73 -15.29 -20.70 23.91
C ALA A 73 -14.13 -21.46 23.27
N TYR A 74 -14.36 -22.30 22.26
CA TYR A 74 -13.33 -23.03 21.52
C TYR A 74 -12.41 -22.09 20.73
N ALA A 75 -12.96 -21.03 20.12
CA ALA A 75 -12.18 -19.98 19.47
C ALA A 75 -11.34 -19.16 20.48
N ARG A 76 -11.91 -18.83 21.65
CA ARG A 76 -11.19 -18.20 22.77
C ARG A 76 -10.15 -19.12 23.40
N ILE A 77 -10.35 -20.43 23.46
CA ILE A 77 -9.40 -21.42 23.98
C ILE A 77 -8.25 -21.64 22.97
N ARG A 78 -8.50 -21.49 21.66
CA ARG A 78 -7.44 -21.58 20.63
C ARG A 78 -6.63 -20.30 20.43
N TYR A 79 -7.19 -19.11 20.66
CA TYR A 79 -6.54 -17.83 20.31
C TYR A 79 -6.67 -16.69 21.35
N PRO A 80 -6.53 -16.90 22.67
CA PRO A 80 -6.69 -15.80 23.63
C PRO A 80 -5.48 -14.86 23.74
N GLU A 81 -4.36 -15.14 23.04
CA GLU A 81 -3.12 -14.36 23.16
C GLU A 81 -2.55 -13.87 21.81
N PHE A 82 -3.35 -13.90 20.74
CA PHE A 82 -2.86 -13.46 19.42
C PHE A 82 -3.05 -11.94 19.22
N PRO A 83 -2.06 -11.20 18.66
CA PRO A 83 -2.14 -9.76 18.43
C PRO A 83 -3.47 -9.35 17.79
N ALA A 84 -4.20 -8.43 18.44
CA ALA A 84 -5.46 -7.91 17.90
C ALA A 84 -5.23 -7.24 16.53
N PRO A 85 -6.20 -7.30 15.61
CA PRO A 85 -6.12 -6.54 14.37
C PRO A 85 -5.99 -5.06 14.65
N GLY A 86 -5.18 -4.36 13.84
CA GLY A 86 -4.89 -2.94 14.04
C GLY A 86 -3.51 -2.55 13.51
N LEU A 87 -3.26 -1.26 13.46
CA LEU A 87 -1.95 -0.68 13.14
C LEU A 87 -1.22 -0.34 14.42
N PHE A 88 0.03 -0.77 14.51
CA PHE A 88 0.93 -0.50 15.63
C PHE A 88 2.16 0.21 15.10
N HIS A 89 2.58 1.28 15.77
CA HIS A 89 3.79 2.02 15.46
C HIS A 89 4.84 1.85 16.55
N TYR A 90 6.09 1.72 16.12
CA TYR A 90 7.25 1.57 16.97
C TYR A 90 8.36 2.49 16.47
N TYR A 91 8.88 3.28 17.39
CA TYR A 91 10.06 4.09 17.20
C TYR A 91 10.97 3.93 18.42
N ASN A 92 12.17 3.37 18.21
CA ASN A 92 13.17 3.22 19.24
C ASN A 92 14.55 3.36 18.58
N SER A 93 15.21 4.48 18.83
CA SER A 93 16.49 4.80 18.22
C SER A 93 17.61 3.85 18.64
N GLU A 94 17.58 3.34 19.87
CA GLU A 94 18.58 2.39 20.39
C GLU A 94 18.44 1.00 19.76
N LYS A 95 17.20 0.57 19.51
CA LYS A 95 16.89 -0.78 19.02
C LYS A 95 16.83 -0.87 17.49
N PHE A 96 16.35 0.18 16.82
CA PHE A 96 16.02 0.15 15.38
C PHE A 96 16.74 1.22 14.56
N GLY A 97 17.63 2.02 15.15
CA GLY A 97 18.48 2.97 14.42
C GLY A 97 17.70 4.09 13.73
N ALA A 98 16.90 4.85 14.49
CA ALA A 98 16.05 5.96 14.03
C ALA A 98 15.01 5.60 12.95
N LYS A 99 14.70 4.31 12.77
CA LYS A 99 13.71 3.83 11.80
C LYS A 99 12.30 3.83 12.36
N ARG A 100 11.33 4.07 11.49
CA ARG A 100 9.90 3.96 11.80
C ARG A 100 9.40 2.59 11.40
N ILE A 101 8.85 1.87 12.36
CA ILE A 101 8.32 0.54 12.14
C ILE A 101 6.82 0.56 12.35
N HIS A 102 6.08 0.06 11.37
CA HIS A 102 4.65 -0.15 11.47
C HIS A 102 4.31 -1.61 11.26
N LEU A 103 3.50 -2.17 12.15
CA LEU A 103 2.96 -3.51 12.00
C LEU A 103 1.44 -3.40 11.86
N ARG A 104 0.91 -3.71 10.69
CA ARG A 104 -0.53 -3.82 10.45
C ARG A 104 -0.95 -5.27 10.60
N VAL A 105 -1.70 -5.60 11.64
CA VAL A 105 -2.27 -6.93 11.85
C VAL A 105 -3.66 -6.98 11.23
N GLU A 106 -3.85 -7.92 10.32
CA GLU A 106 -5.08 -8.09 9.54
C GLU A 106 -6.14 -8.88 10.33
N LYS A 107 -7.40 -8.83 9.87
CA LYS A 107 -8.53 -9.54 10.50
C LYS A 107 -8.31 -11.06 10.56
N ASP A 108 -7.62 -11.61 9.56
CA ASP A 108 -7.27 -13.03 9.47
C ASP A 108 -5.99 -13.40 10.24
N ARG A 109 -5.40 -12.44 10.97
CA ARG A 109 -4.20 -12.57 11.80
C ARG A 109 -2.88 -12.70 11.04
N THR A 110 -2.88 -12.58 9.71
CA THR A 110 -1.66 -12.22 8.99
C THR A 110 -1.26 -10.78 9.30
N ALA A 111 -0.05 -10.37 8.92
CA ALA A 111 0.38 -9.00 9.15
C ALA A 111 1.24 -8.45 8.02
N ILE A 112 1.35 -7.14 7.97
CA ILE A 112 2.22 -6.40 7.07
C ILE A 112 3.16 -5.58 7.94
N LEU A 113 4.45 -5.85 7.83
CA LEU A 113 5.51 -5.07 8.48
C LEU A 113 6.03 -4.05 7.47
N MET A 114 6.02 -2.79 7.86
CA MET A 114 6.52 -1.66 7.09
C MET A 114 7.67 -1.03 7.86
N VAL A 115 8.82 -0.84 7.21
CA VAL A 115 10.00 -0.15 7.76
C VAL A 115 10.26 1.06 6.88
N ASP A 116 10.20 2.25 7.49
CA ASP A 116 10.34 3.56 6.84
C ASP A 116 9.41 3.74 5.61
N ALA A 117 8.25 3.08 5.62
CA ALA A 117 7.26 3.04 4.54
C ALA A 117 7.73 2.48 3.18
N TYR A 118 9.03 2.27 2.94
CA TYR A 118 9.54 1.78 1.65
C TYR A 118 9.91 0.28 1.65
N ARG A 119 10.09 -0.34 2.82
CA ARG A 119 10.24 -1.81 2.93
C ARG A 119 8.95 -2.39 3.45
N VAL A 120 8.34 -3.26 2.67
CA VAL A 120 7.08 -3.93 3.03
C VAL A 120 7.30 -5.45 3.03
N VAL A 121 6.97 -6.09 4.15
CA VAL A 121 7.09 -7.54 4.33
C VAL A 121 5.73 -8.11 4.75
N HIS A 122 5.22 -9.06 3.96
CA HIS A 122 4.02 -9.80 4.31
C HIS A 122 4.37 -10.96 5.23
N LEU A 123 3.62 -11.09 6.32
CA LEU A 123 3.85 -12.03 7.40
C LEU A 123 2.68 -12.99 7.51
N ASN A 124 2.98 -14.28 7.50
CA ASN A 124 2.00 -15.28 7.92
C ASN A 124 1.69 -15.14 9.43
N ILE A 125 0.66 -15.85 9.88
CA ILE A 125 0.17 -15.82 11.28
C ILE A 125 1.30 -16.12 12.30
N THR A 126 2.17 -17.10 12.03
CA THR A 126 3.27 -17.41 12.96
C THR A 126 4.29 -16.28 13.05
N ALA A 127 4.71 -15.71 11.92
CA ALA A 127 5.68 -14.62 11.88
C ALA A 127 5.10 -13.33 12.48
N ALA A 128 3.81 -13.04 12.23
CA ALA A 128 3.10 -11.90 12.80
C ALA A 128 3.14 -11.91 14.33
N ALA A 129 2.86 -13.06 14.96
CA ALA A 129 2.96 -13.18 16.42
C ALA A 129 4.40 -13.00 16.95
N MET A 130 5.37 -13.66 16.30
CA MET A 130 6.77 -13.58 16.71
C MET A 130 7.27 -12.12 16.64
N ILE A 131 6.96 -11.43 15.55
CA ILE A 131 7.36 -10.05 15.33
C ILE A 131 6.64 -9.11 16.30
N LYS A 132 5.33 -9.28 16.53
CA LYS A 132 4.62 -8.47 17.53
C LYS A 132 5.27 -8.59 18.90
N TYR A 133 5.54 -9.81 19.37
CA TYR A 133 6.17 -10.00 20.68
C TYR A 133 7.57 -9.39 20.77
N PHE A 134 8.32 -9.43 19.66
CA PHE A 134 9.62 -8.75 19.61
C PHE A 134 9.50 -7.24 19.64
N LEU A 135 8.56 -6.67 18.88
CA LEU A 135 8.34 -5.22 18.84
C LEU A 135 7.78 -4.69 20.16
N ASP A 136 6.94 -5.48 20.87
CA ASP A 136 6.39 -5.17 22.19
C ASP A 136 7.37 -5.42 23.35
N ASP A 137 8.62 -5.77 23.08
CA ASP A 137 9.62 -6.12 24.10
C ASP A 137 9.17 -7.24 25.07
N THR A 138 8.35 -8.17 24.57
CA THR A 138 7.87 -9.31 25.38
C THR A 138 9.04 -10.23 25.74
N PRO A 139 9.23 -10.60 27.03
CA PRO A 139 10.34 -11.43 27.47
C PRO A 139 10.41 -12.76 26.69
N GLN A 140 11.60 -13.16 26.23
CA GLN A 140 11.73 -14.36 25.38
C GLN A 140 11.11 -15.63 25.98
N ARG A 141 11.20 -15.82 27.30
CA ARG A 141 10.59 -16.98 27.98
C ARG A 141 9.07 -16.96 27.84
N GLU A 142 8.47 -15.78 27.96
CA GLU A 142 7.05 -15.58 27.78
C GLU A 142 6.64 -15.75 26.32
N SER A 143 7.34 -15.10 25.38
CA SER A 143 7.11 -15.26 23.93
C SER A 143 7.11 -16.73 23.52
N ARG A 144 8.08 -17.53 24.00
CA ARG A 144 8.16 -18.97 23.75
C ARG A 144 6.96 -19.73 24.32
N ARG A 145 6.55 -19.42 25.55
CA ARG A 145 5.39 -20.06 26.20
C ARG A 145 4.10 -19.76 25.43
N ARG A 146 3.87 -18.49 25.07
CA ARG A 146 2.69 -18.05 24.33
C ARG A 146 2.64 -18.66 22.92
N LEU A 147 3.76 -18.66 22.19
CA LEU A 147 3.86 -19.30 20.87
C LEU A 147 3.63 -20.82 20.94
N ALA A 148 4.23 -21.50 21.92
CA ALA A 148 4.04 -22.92 22.13
C ALA A 148 2.57 -23.29 22.38
N ALA A 149 1.89 -22.50 23.22
CA ALA A 149 0.47 -22.68 23.52
C ALA A 149 -0.40 -22.40 22.29
N ALA A 150 -0.20 -21.25 21.62
CA ALA A 150 -1.01 -20.81 20.48
C ALA A 150 -0.95 -21.76 19.28
N PHE A 151 0.23 -22.34 19.01
CA PHE A 151 0.44 -23.20 17.84
C PHE A 151 0.52 -24.70 18.17
N ASN A 152 0.34 -25.08 19.44
CA ASN A 152 0.44 -26.46 19.93
C ASN A 152 1.76 -27.14 19.54
N ILE A 153 2.87 -26.50 19.91
CA ILE A 153 4.25 -26.98 19.67
C ILE A 153 5.06 -26.95 20.98
N SER A 154 6.21 -27.62 21.00
CA SER A 154 7.11 -27.54 22.16
C SER A 154 7.73 -26.14 22.29
N GLN A 155 7.98 -25.70 23.53
CA GLN A 155 8.71 -24.44 23.78
C GLN A 155 10.10 -24.43 23.15
N ALA A 156 10.75 -25.61 23.04
CA ALA A 156 12.02 -25.75 22.36
C ALA A 156 11.92 -25.45 20.86
N LYS A 157 10.87 -25.94 20.17
CA LYS A 157 10.60 -25.60 18.78
C LYS A 157 10.24 -24.12 18.64
N ALA A 158 9.33 -23.62 19.46
CA ALA A 158 8.94 -22.21 19.47
C ALA A 158 10.16 -21.28 19.64
N GLY A 159 11.09 -21.62 20.54
CA GLY A 159 12.31 -20.84 20.76
C GLY A 159 13.30 -20.87 19.60
N ARG A 160 13.42 -21.99 18.87
CA ARG A 160 14.23 -22.04 17.64
C ARG A 160 13.62 -21.21 16.54
N ASP A 161 12.33 -21.42 16.26
CA ASP A 161 11.61 -20.72 15.19
C ASP A 161 11.61 -19.20 15.47
N TYR A 162 11.39 -18.79 16.74
CA TYR A 162 11.46 -17.38 17.16
C TYR A 162 12.81 -16.72 16.86
N ARG A 163 13.93 -17.35 17.26
CA ARG A 163 15.28 -16.81 16.99
C ARG A 163 15.55 -16.65 15.50
N GLN A 164 15.19 -17.64 14.69
CA GLN A 164 15.36 -17.58 13.23
C GLN A 164 14.59 -16.41 12.60
N VAL A 165 13.37 -16.14 13.08
CA VAL A 165 12.60 -14.99 12.59
C VAL A 165 13.24 -13.67 13.02
N LEU A 166 13.69 -13.55 14.28
CA LEU A 166 14.31 -12.31 14.76
C LEU A 166 15.62 -11.99 14.06
N GLU A 167 16.47 -12.97 13.80
CA GLU A 167 17.70 -12.78 13.03
C GLU A 167 17.41 -12.21 11.63
N LYS A 168 16.39 -12.74 10.95
CA LYS A 168 15.98 -12.24 9.62
C LYS A 168 15.40 -10.82 9.70
N ILE A 169 14.60 -10.53 10.71
CA ILE A 169 13.93 -9.23 10.87
C ILE A 169 14.91 -8.15 11.30
N ASP A 170 15.83 -8.45 12.19
CA ASP A 170 16.92 -7.55 12.56
C ASP A 170 17.73 -7.15 11.33
N LEU A 171 18.08 -8.10 10.47
CA LEU A 171 18.79 -7.80 9.22
C LEU A 171 17.92 -7.00 8.24
N LEU A 172 16.63 -7.30 8.12
CA LEU A 172 15.68 -6.53 7.31
C LEU A 172 15.54 -5.07 7.78
N ILE A 173 15.47 -4.87 9.09
CA ILE A 173 15.34 -3.55 9.70
C ILE A 173 16.68 -2.83 9.58
N ASN A 174 17.79 -3.43 10.02
CA ASN A 174 19.06 -2.74 10.27
C ASN A 174 20.04 -2.75 9.09
N ARG A 175 19.93 -3.67 8.12
CA ARG A 175 20.86 -3.78 6.98
C ARG A 175 20.23 -3.32 5.68
N SER A 176 20.78 -2.27 5.08
CA SER A 176 20.32 -1.74 3.79
C SER A 176 21.09 -2.26 2.58
N ASP A 177 22.23 -2.86 2.82
CA ASP A 177 23.20 -3.38 1.85
C ASP A 177 22.92 -4.83 1.41
N ILE A 178 22.05 -5.54 2.13
CA ILE A 178 21.75 -6.95 1.86
C ILE A 178 20.37 -7.09 1.21
N CYS A 179 20.31 -7.72 0.03
CA CYS A 179 19.04 -8.12 -0.57
C CYS A 179 18.44 -9.29 0.22
N PRO A 180 17.29 -9.11 0.90
CA PRO A 180 16.77 -10.13 1.81
C PRO A 180 16.30 -11.39 1.09
N VAL A 181 15.92 -11.26 -0.18
CA VAL A 181 15.39 -12.35 -1.01
C VAL A 181 16.51 -13.33 -1.37
N THR A 182 17.64 -12.82 -1.87
CA THR A 182 18.77 -13.66 -2.30
C THR A 182 19.53 -14.26 -1.13
N PHE A 183 19.60 -13.57 0.01
CA PHE A 183 20.42 -14.02 1.13
C PHE A 183 19.68 -14.98 2.11
N PHE A 184 18.36 -14.89 2.26
CA PHE A 184 17.65 -15.60 3.36
C PHE A 184 16.65 -16.67 2.94
N GLY A 185 16.54 -16.98 1.64
CA GLY A 185 15.56 -17.94 1.14
C GLY A 185 14.14 -17.61 1.61
N ILE A 186 13.80 -16.32 1.70
CA ILE A 186 12.44 -15.88 1.96
C ILE A 186 11.64 -16.21 0.70
N ASP A 187 10.53 -16.94 0.87
CA ASP A 187 9.64 -17.28 -0.24
C ASP A 187 9.25 -15.98 -0.97
N LYS A 188 9.65 -15.87 -2.24
CA LYS A 188 9.32 -14.72 -3.06
C LYS A 188 7.89 -14.89 -3.54
N ILE A 189 6.96 -14.18 -2.91
CA ILE A 189 5.65 -13.94 -3.52
C ILE A 189 5.90 -12.97 -4.68
N GLU A 190 5.33 -13.24 -5.84
CA GLU A 190 5.35 -12.29 -6.93
C GLU A 190 4.80 -10.94 -6.47
N ALA A 191 5.46 -9.87 -6.91
CA ALA A 191 5.07 -8.52 -6.55
C ALA A 191 3.59 -8.31 -6.93
N PHE A 192 2.85 -7.61 -6.06
CA PHE A 192 1.44 -7.26 -6.32
C PHE A 192 0.46 -8.44 -6.38
N GLN A 193 0.80 -9.64 -5.92
CA GLN A 193 -0.17 -10.74 -5.86
C GLN A 193 -0.96 -10.80 -4.54
N THR A 194 -0.44 -10.23 -3.46
CA THR A 194 -1.11 -10.28 -2.16
C THR A 194 -2.17 -9.17 -2.05
N PRO A 195 -3.44 -9.51 -1.75
CA PRO A 195 -4.47 -8.52 -1.45
C PRO A 195 -4.10 -7.71 -0.20
N VAL A 196 -4.46 -6.42 -0.19
CA VAL A 196 -4.27 -5.53 0.95
C VAL A 196 -5.61 -4.95 1.38
N SER A 197 -5.87 -4.97 2.69
CA SER A 197 -7.11 -4.48 3.32
C SER A 197 -7.25 -2.97 3.26
N ALA A 198 -6.13 -2.25 3.22
CA ALA A 198 -6.04 -0.82 2.98
C ALA A 198 -4.76 -0.50 2.19
N PRO A 199 -4.68 0.66 1.52
CA PRO A 199 -3.46 1.16 0.90
C PRO A 199 -2.28 1.22 1.88
N TYR A 200 -1.07 1.31 1.35
CA TYR A 200 0.12 1.60 2.15
C TYR A 200 0.32 3.10 2.33
N ARG A 201 -0.11 3.89 1.36
CA ARG A 201 0.06 5.34 1.33
C ARG A 201 -1.22 6.07 0.91
N MET A 202 -1.43 7.27 1.44
CA MET A 202 -2.42 8.22 0.92
C MET A 202 -1.75 9.52 0.45
N ASP A 203 -2.12 9.98 -0.74
CA ASP A 203 -1.63 11.22 -1.32
C ASP A 203 -2.59 12.37 -0.97
N MET A 204 -2.15 13.32 -0.17
CA MET A 204 -2.96 14.40 0.41
C MET A 204 -2.85 15.65 -0.47
N VAL A 205 -3.78 15.85 -1.40
CA VAL A 205 -3.82 17.02 -2.31
C VAL A 205 -4.42 18.19 -1.54
N LEU A 206 -3.58 18.95 -0.83
CA LEU A 206 -4.04 19.95 0.14
C LEU A 206 -4.68 21.20 -0.49
N THR A 207 -4.28 21.51 -1.72
CA THR A 207 -4.70 22.70 -2.46
C THR A 207 -4.40 22.50 -3.94
N TYR A 208 -5.17 23.14 -4.83
CA TYR A 208 -4.82 23.29 -6.25
C TYR A 208 -4.11 24.59 -6.59
N ARG A 209 -3.89 25.47 -5.60
CA ARG A 209 -3.06 26.65 -5.75
C ARG A 209 -1.61 26.23 -5.95
N CYS A 210 -0.90 26.95 -6.81
CA CYS A 210 0.51 26.75 -7.07
C CYS A 210 1.12 28.10 -7.45
N ASN A 211 2.39 28.31 -7.13
CA ASN A 211 3.16 29.51 -7.49
C ASN A 211 3.94 29.35 -8.80
N ILE A 212 3.94 28.16 -9.42
CA ILE A 212 4.49 27.88 -10.75
C ILE A 212 3.42 27.30 -11.69
N ASN A 213 3.65 27.31 -13.00
CA ASN A 213 2.64 26.98 -14.01
C ASN A 213 3.13 25.98 -15.06
N CYS A 214 3.70 24.85 -14.61
CA CYS A 214 4.36 23.88 -15.49
C CYS A 214 3.50 23.51 -16.71
N SER A 215 4.13 23.41 -17.88
CA SER A 215 3.45 23.02 -19.13
C SER A 215 2.97 21.56 -19.09
N HIS A 216 3.72 20.70 -18.39
CA HIS A 216 3.47 19.26 -18.22
C HIS A 216 2.67 18.86 -16.97
N CYS A 217 2.02 19.82 -16.29
CA CYS A 217 1.38 19.55 -15.01
C CYS A 217 0.17 18.60 -15.16
N TYR A 218 0.24 17.42 -14.52
CA TYR A 218 -0.88 16.51 -14.40
C TYR A 218 -1.96 17.06 -13.46
N ASN A 219 -1.56 17.85 -12.46
CA ASN A 219 -2.44 18.41 -11.44
C ASN A 219 -2.84 19.86 -11.74
N GLN A 220 -3.40 20.08 -12.93
CA GLN A 220 -3.74 21.43 -13.40
C GLN A 220 -4.52 22.24 -12.36
N ARG A 221 -4.09 23.50 -12.17
CA ARG A 221 -4.76 24.49 -11.31
C ARG A 221 -6.24 24.54 -11.66
N ARG A 222 -7.08 24.42 -10.65
CA ARG A 222 -8.54 24.50 -10.75
C ARG A 222 -9.10 25.10 -9.48
N GLU A 223 -10.26 25.71 -9.58
CA GLU A 223 -11.00 26.16 -8.42
C GLU A 223 -11.55 24.94 -7.68
N SER A 224 -11.42 24.95 -6.36
CA SER A 224 -11.94 23.91 -5.47
C SER A 224 -12.11 24.50 -4.08
N ALA A 225 -13.12 24.03 -3.36
CA ALA A 225 -13.22 24.31 -1.94
C ALA A 225 -12.04 23.62 -1.23
N GLU A 226 -11.32 24.38 -0.39
CA GLU A 226 -10.23 23.82 0.41
C GLU A 226 -10.73 23.51 1.82
N LEU A 227 -10.50 22.27 2.26
CA LEU A 227 -10.77 21.85 3.63
C LEU A 227 -9.96 22.66 4.65
N THR A 228 -10.59 22.88 5.79
CA THR A 228 -9.99 23.50 6.98
C THR A 228 -8.94 22.60 7.60
N THR A 229 -8.08 23.17 8.45
CA THR A 229 -7.08 22.44 9.23
C THR A 229 -7.70 21.31 10.06
N SER A 230 -8.85 21.58 10.71
CA SER A 230 -9.57 20.59 11.51
C SER A 230 -10.09 19.42 10.68
N GLU A 231 -10.54 19.68 9.45
CA GLU A 231 -11.01 18.63 8.55
C GLU A 231 -9.85 17.77 8.06
N TRP A 232 -8.72 18.37 7.69
CA TRP A 232 -7.52 17.61 7.34
C TRP A 232 -7.02 16.74 8.51
N LYS A 233 -7.00 17.26 9.74
CA LYS A 233 -6.68 16.47 10.94
C LYS A 233 -7.63 15.30 11.13
N LYS A 234 -8.93 15.50 10.90
CA LYS A 234 -9.93 14.43 10.93
C LYS A 234 -9.62 13.37 9.86
N ILE A 235 -9.24 13.76 8.66
CA ILE A 235 -8.85 12.83 7.59
C ILE A 235 -7.60 12.04 7.98
N ILE A 236 -6.54 12.70 8.45
CA ILE A 236 -5.30 12.03 8.90
C ILE A 236 -5.64 10.96 9.97
N LYS A 237 -6.52 11.29 10.91
CA LYS A 237 -6.97 10.33 11.94
C LYS A 237 -7.74 9.16 11.35
N ILE A 238 -8.63 9.40 10.38
CA ILE A 238 -9.36 8.32 9.67
C ILE A 238 -8.35 7.39 9.01
N LEU A 239 -7.36 7.91 8.28
CA LEU A 239 -6.35 7.11 7.59
C LEU A 239 -5.56 6.23 8.55
N TRP A 240 -5.13 6.80 9.68
CA TRP A 240 -4.47 6.06 10.75
C TRP A 240 -5.33 4.89 11.26
N ASP A 241 -6.61 5.15 11.55
CA ASP A 241 -7.54 4.13 12.05
C ASP A 241 -7.83 3.03 11.04
N GLN A 242 -7.71 3.32 9.73
CA GLN A 242 -7.79 2.33 8.66
C GLN A 242 -6.47 1.55 8.45
N GLY A 243 -5.44 1.87 9.23
CA GLY A 243 -4.13 1.24 9.16
C GLY A 243 -3.30 1.68 7.97
N ILE A 244 -3.41 2.94 7.55
CA ILE A 244 -2.56 3.56 6.53
C ILE A 244 -1.48 4.38 7.26
N PRO A 245 -0.22 3.90 7.31
CA PRO A 245 0.81 4.54 8.12
C PRO A 245 1.56 5.66 7.41
N HIS A 246 1.33 5.89 6.12
CA HIS A 246 2.11 6.81 5.30
C HIS A 246 1.21 7.79 4.55
N ILE A 247 1.51 9.08 4.66
CA ILE A 247 0.87 10.13 3.87
C ILE A 247 1.92 11.00 3.15
N ASP A 248 1.57 11.44 1.95
CA ASP A 248 2.36 12.41 1.18
C ASP A 248 1.57 13.71 1.03
N PHE A 249 2.05 14.81 1.61
CA PHE A 249 1.49 16.14 1.40
C PHE A 249 1.89 16.63 0.01
N THR A 250 0.87 16.94 -0.80
CA THR A 250 1.01 17.31 -2.21
C THR A 250 -0.08 18.33 -2.59
N GLY A 251 -0.27 18.58 -3.88
CA GLY A 251 -1.26 19.54 -4.37
C GLY A 251 -0.87 20.14 -5.71
N GLY A 252 -1.24 21.39 -5.90
CA GLY A 252 -0.48 22.30 -6.75
C GLY A 252 0.86 22.59 -6.09
N GLU A 253 0.85 23.28 -4.95
CA GLU A 253 2.01 23.44 -4.08
C GLU A 253 1.57 23.44 -2.60
N PRO A 254 1.83 22.35 -1.84
CA PRO A 254 1.38 22.23 -0.45
C PRO A 254 2.00 23.30 0.45
N THR A 255 3.22 23.78 0.13
CA THR A 255 3.87 24.83 0.91
C THR A 255 3.22 26.20 0.75
N LEU A 256 2.12 26.37 0.01
CA LEU A 256 1.33 27.61 0.03
C LEU A 256 0.32 27.66 1.18
N ARG A 257 0.13 26.56 1.90
CA ARG A 257 -0.72 26.54 3.10
C ARG A 257 0.06 27.00 4.32
N GLU A 258 -0.59 27.81 5.15
CA GLU A 258 -0.03 28.31 6.40
C GLU A 258 -0.03 27.24 7.50
N ASP A 259 -0.98 26.30 7.44
CA ASP A 259 -1.18 25.23 8.41
C ASP A 259 -0.40 23.93 8.10
N LEU A 260 0.47 23.90 7.09
CA LEU A 260 1.20 22.68 6.71
C LEU A 260 2.05 22.12 7.86
N VAL A 261 2.74 23.00 8.59
CA VAL A 261 3.57 22.61 9.75
C VAL A 261 2.70 21.94 10.82
N GLU A 262 1.51 22.50 11.09
CA GLU A 262 0.55 21.95 12.06
C GLU A 262 0.02 20.57 11.64
N LEU A 263 -0.22 20.36 10.34
CA LEU A 263 -0.65 19.07 9.81
C LEU A 263 0.44 18.00 9.90
N ILE A 264 1.70 18.37 9.64
CA ILE A 264 2.85 17.47 9.80
C ILE A 264 3.00 17.08 11.27
N THR A 265 2.97 18.04 12.20
CA THR A 265 3.05 17.75 13.65
C THR A 265 1.93 16.82 14.10
N TYR A 266 0.70 17.04 13.64
CA TYR A 266 -0.41 16.16 14.01
C TYR A 266 -0.26 14.73 13.46
N ALA A 267 0.29 14.58 12.26
CA ALA A 267 0.58 13.27 11.68
C ALA A 267 1.75 12.58 12.43
N GLU A 268 2.76 13.35 12.84
CA GLU A 268 3.87 12.90 13.68
C GLU A 268 3.38 12.36 15.03
N ASP A 269 2.52 13.11 15.72
CA ASP A 269 1.97 12.73 17.03
C ASP A 269 1.18 11.41 16.99
N LEU A 270 0.59 11.09 15.83
CA LEU A 270 -0.08 9.81 15.60
C LEU A 270 0.91 8.68 15.23
N GLY A 271 2.13 9.02 14.80
CA GLY A 271 3.17 8.10 14.36
C GLY A 271 3.12 7.78 12.86
N LEU A 272 2.51 8.62 12.02
CA LEU A 272 2.55 8.44 10.56
C LEU A 272 3.91 8.84 9.99
N ILE A 273 4.30 8.19 8.90
CA ILE A 273 5.37 8.68 8.04
C ILE A 273 4.80 9.76 7.12
N THR A 274 5.51 10.88 6.99
CA THR A 274 5.10 12.04 6.21
C THR A 274 6.13 12.39 5.14
N GLY A 275 5.67 12.44 3.90
CA GLY A 275 6.44 12.97 2.77
C GLY A 275 5.91 14.34 2.34
N LEU A 276 6.79 15.20 1.84
CA LEU A 276 6.42 16.47 1.20
C LEU A 276 6.80 16.44 -0.29
N LEU A 277 5.83 16.62 -1.18
CA LEU A 277 6.05 16.77 -2.62
C LEU A 277 5.91 18.26 -2.97
N THR A 278 7.00 18.89 -3.40
CA THR A 278 7.06 20.36 -3.55
C THR A 278 7.94 20.79 -4.72
N ASN A 279 7.66 21.98 -5.27
CA ASN A 279 8.53 22.65 -6.22
C ASN A 279 9.78 23.29 -5.60
N GLY A 280 9.88 23.29 -4.27
CA GLY A 280 11.06 23.73 -3.54
C GLY A 280 11.24 25.24 -3.40
N VAL A 281 10.38 26.07 -3.99
CA VAL A 281 10.57 27.55 -3.99
C VAL A 281 10.51 28.12 -2.57
N ARG A 282 9.51 27.75 -1.76
CA ARG A 282 9.39 28.22 -0.36
C ARG A 282 10.52 27.67 0.53
N LEU A 283 11.16 26.57 0.12
CA LEU A 283 12.27 25.97 0.85
C LEU A 283 13.56 26.82 0.76
N ALA A 284 13.62 27.82 -0.11
CA ALA A 284 14.71 28.80 -0.10
C ALA A 284 14.82 29.55 1.24
N ASP A 285 13.72 29.64 2.00
CA ASP A 285 13.74 30.08 3.40
C ASP A 285 14.19 28.93 4.32
N ALA A 286 15.43 29.02 4.80
CA ALA A 286 15.99 28.04 5.71
C ALA A 286 15.25 27.95 7.06
N ALA A 287 14.58 29.03 7.51
CA ALA A 287 13.77 29.00 8.73
C ALA A 287 12.55 28.11 8.56
N TYR A 288 11.92 28.17 7.39
CA TYR A 288 10.76 27.33 7.08
C TYR A 288 11.12 25.84 7.06
N ILE A 289 12.27 25.45 6.49
CA ILE A 289 12.70 24.04 6.54
C ILE A 289 12.96 23.58 7.97
N ARG A 290 13.55 24.43 8.83
CA ARG A 290 13.73 24.09 10.25
C ARG A 290 12.39 23.82 10.93
N GLN A 291 11.35 24.58 10.61
CA GLN A 291 9.99 24.31 11.12
C GLN A 291 9.46 22.96 10.64
N LEU A 292 9.62 22.63 9.35
CA LEU A 292 9.22 21.33 8.80
C LEU A 292 9.97 20.17 9.48
N LYS A 293 11.28 20.31 9.69
CA LYS A 293 12.09 19.32 10.43
C LYS A 293 11.57 19.13 11.86
N GLN A 294 11.38 20.23 12.58
CA GLN A 294 10.90 20.23 13.96
C GLN A 294 9.49 19.65 14.09
N ALA A 295 8.67 19.81 13.06
CA ALA A 295 7.33 19.22 13.00
C ALA A 295 7.35 17.70 12.81
N GLY A 296 8.49 17.09 12.46
CA GLY A 296 8.62 15.64 12.27
C GLY A 296 8.57 15.18 10.81
N LEU A 297 8.78 16.07 9.83
CA LEU A 297 8.78 15.68 8.41
C LEU A 297 9.89 14.65 8.13
N ASP A 298 9.52 13.47 7.63
CA ASP A 298 10.48 12.37 7.38
C ASP A 298 11.30 12.59 6.11
N TYR A 299 10.63 13.01 5.03
CA TYR A 299 11.28 13.18 3.75
C TYR A 299 10.62 14.21 2.84
N MET A 300 11.37 14.65 1.84
CA MET A 300 10.84 15.50 0.78
C MET A 300 11.28 15.05 -0.60
N GLN A 301 10.35 15.17 -1.54
CA GLN A 301 10.59 15.09 -2.97
C GLN A 301 10.51 16.51 -3.56
N ILE A 302 11.64 17.00 -4.05
CA ILE A 302 11.73 18.33 -4.67
C ILE A 302 11.78 18.18 -6.19
N THR A 303 10.85 18.81 -6.90
CA THR A 303 10.86 18.82 -8.36
C THR A 303 11.97 19.73 -8.89
N LEU A 304 12.86 19.17 -9.71
CA LEU A 304 13.87 19.94 -10.45
C LEU A 304 13.96 19.40 -11.87
N GLU A 305 13.53 20.19 -12.86
CA GLU A 305 13.38 19.68 -14.23
C GLU A 305 14.65 19.69 -15.08
N SER A 306 15.66 20.49 -14.70
CA SER A 306 16.94 20.55 -15.40
C SER A 306 18.02 21.11 -14.47
N HIS A 307 19.28 20.86 -14.81
CA HIS A 307 20.44 21.52 -14.21
C HIS A 307 20.69 22.91 -14.82
N LEU A 308 20.05 23.22 -15.95
CA LEU A 308 20.11 24.53 -16.61
C LEU A 308 18.93 25.39 -16.17
N GLU A 309 19.24 26.61 -15.72
CA GLU A 309 18.26 27.59 -15.24
C GLU A 309 17.18 27.88 -16.29
N GLU A 310 17.58 28.17 -17.52
CA GLU A 310 16.67 28.51 -18.62
C GLU A 310 15.69 27.38 -18.93
N VAL A 311 16.18 26.14 -19.04
CA VAL A 311 15.35 24.95 -19.34
C VAL A 311 14.38 24.68 -18.20
N HIS A 312 14.85 24.73 -16.95
CA HIS A 312 13.96 24.56 -15.79
C HIS A 312 12.86 25.61 -15.78
N ASN A 313 13.23 26.89 -15.87
CA ASN A 313 12.29 28.02 -15.79
C ASN A 313 11.26 27.97 -16.93
N GLN A 314 11.68 27.58 -18.14
CA GLN A 314 10.77 27.37 -19.27
C GLN A 314 9.76 26.25 -18.99
N MET A 315 10.21 25.09 -18.49
CA MET A 315 9.33 23.94 -18.23
C MET A 315 8.30 24.23 -17.13
N VAL A 316 8.70 24.96 -16.08
CA VAL A 316 7.84 25.28 -14.92
C VAL A 316 7.06 26.59 -15.10
N GLY A 317 7.37 27.38 -16.13
CA GLY A 317 6.72 28.65 -16.43
C GLY A 317 6.92 29.71 -15.34
N SER A 318 8.10 29.74 -14.73
CA SER A 318 8.46 30.68 -13.64
C SER A 318 9.98 30.77 -13.48
N ASP A 319 10.49 31.94 -13.06
CA ASP A 319 11.90 32.13 -12.70
C ASP A 319 12.22 31.54 -11.31
N SER A 320 12.02 30.24 -11.15
CA SER A 320 12.08 29.55 -9.86
C SER A 320 13.38 28.79 -9.60
N PHE A 321 14.18 28.51 -10.63
CA PHE A 321 15.36 27.63 -10.52
C PHE A 321 16.27 27.98 -9.34
N ARG A 322 16.64 29.26 -9.17
CA ARG A 322 17.54 29.69 -8.08
C ARG A 322 16.95 29.41 -6.70
N HIS A 323 15.65 29.69 -6.51
CA HIS A 323 14.97 29.41 -5.26
C HIS A 323 14.86 27.90 -5.02
N THR A 324 14.49 27.12 -6.04
CA THR A 324 14.41 25.66 -5.93
C THR A 324 15.77 25.04 -5.59
N VAL A 325 16.86 25.47 -6.25
CA VAL A 325 18.23 24.99 -5.97
C VAL A 325 18.66 25.40 -4.56
N GLN A 326 18.39 26.63 -4.13
CA GLN A 326 18.66 27.04 -2.75
C GLN A 326 17.85 26.21 -1.75
N GLY A 327 16.59 25.90 -2.07
CA GLY A 327 15.74 25.03 -1.28
C GLY A 327 16.29 23.62 -1.14
N ILE A 328 16.81 23.03 -2.22
CA ILE A 328 17.49 21.73 -2.19
C ILE A 328 18.72 21.78 -1.27
N ARG A 329 19.56 22.82 -1.37
CA ARG A 329 20.74 22.98 -0.50
C ARG A 329 20.35 23.05 0.97
N ASN A 330 19.42 23.95 1.30
CA ASN A 330 18.94 24.10 2.66
C ASN A 330 18.33 22.79 3.20
N ALA A 331 17.61 22.03 2.37
CA ALA A 331 17.01 20.77 2.78
C ALA A 331 18.05 19.68 3.08
N VAL A 332 19.07 19.56 2.22
CA VAL A 332 20.19 18.64 2.42
C VAL A 332 20.96 18.97 3.70
N GLU A 333 21.15 20.26 4.00
CA GLU A 333 21.81 20.71 5.24
C GLU A 333 21.04 20.36 6.52
N GLN A 334 19.72 20.16 6.43
CA GLN A 334 18.87 19.89 7.59
C GLN A 334 18.73 18.39 7.91
N ASP A 335 19.50 17.49 7.29
CA ASP A 335 19.44 16.03 7.54
C ASP A 335 18.01 15.44 7.43
N ILE A 336 17.16 16.06 6.61
CA ILE A 336 15.90 15.46 6.15
C ILE A 336 16.25 14.58 4.95
N TYR A 337 15.58 13.44 4.77
CA TYR A 337 15.79 12.63 3.57
C TYR A 337 15.27 13.39 2.34
N VAL A 338 16.21 13.84 1.49
CA VAL A 338 15.89 14.56 0.24
C VAL A 338 16.08 13.62 -0.95
N LEU A 339 15.05 13.59 -1.79
CA LEU A 339 15.14 13.09 -3.15
C LEU A 339 14.61 14.15 -4.12
N THR A 340 15.14 14.17 -5.33
CA THR A 340 14.57 15.00 -6.39
C THR A 340 13.76 14.17 -7.37
N ASN A 341 12.82 14.80 -8.07
CA ASN A 341 12.13 14.18 -9.19
C ASN A 341 12.18 15.08 -10.42
N SER A 342 12.40 14.50 -11.60
CA SER A 342 12.43 15.21 -12.88
C SER A 342 11.52 14.51 -13.89
N THR A 343 10.67 15.29 -14.55
CA THR A 343 9.82 14.78 -15.63
C THR A 343 10.58 14.87 -16.96
N ILE A 344 10.75 13.73 -17.62
CA ILE A 344 11.42 13.67 -18.93
C ILE A 344 10.43 14.14 -20.01
N THR A 345 10.83 15.14 -20.77
CA THR A 345 10.09 15.74 -21.88
C THR A 345 11.06 16.06 -23.03
N ASN A 346 10.51 16.41 -24.19
CA ASN A 346 11.31 16.87 -25.33
C ASN A 346 12.15 18.13 -25.01
N ALA A 347 11.80 18.88 -23.95
CA ALA A 347 12.53 20.09 -23.58
C ALA A 347 13.83 19.82 -22.80
N ASN A 348 13.96 18.67 -22.13
CA ASN A 348 15.12 18.35 -21.29
C ASN A 348 15.81 17.03 -21.62
N SER A 349 15.21 16.16 -22.44
CA SER A 349 15.70 14.80 -22.70
C SER A 349 17.16 14.71 -23.15
N ASP A 350 17.62 15.66 -23.96
CA ASP A 350 18.95 15.62 -24.57
C ASP A 350 20.07 15.83 -23.55
N LEU A 351 19.78 16.55 -22.46
CA LEU A 351 20.77 16.94 -21.45
C LEU A 351 20.38 16.47 -20.03
N ILE A 352 19.31 15.70 -19.88
CA ILE A 352 18.80 15.29 -18.56
C ILE A 352 19.84 14.47 -17.78
N ALA A 353 20.71 13.72 -18.46
CA ALA A 353 21.76 12.95 -17.79
C ALA A 353 22.73 13.82 -16.97
N GLU A 354 22.97 15.08 -17.37
CA GLU A 354 23.83 16.01 -16.64
C GLU A 354 23.19 16.55 -15.36
N ILE A 355 21.90 16.29 -15.12
CA ILE A 355 21.27 16.57 -13.82
C ILE A 355 21.88 15.72 -12.70
N VAL A 356 22.43 14.54 -13.03
CA VAL A 356 22.98 13.60 -12.04
C VAL A 356 24.20 14.21 -11.32
N PRO A 357 25.29 14.59 -11.99
CA PRO A 357 26.43 15.22 -11.30
C PRO A 357 26.04 16.56 -10.65
N PHE A 358 25.08 17.29 -11.24
CA PHE A 358 24.57 18.52 -10.63
C PHE A 358 23.93 18.25 -9.25
N LEU A 359 23.02 17.28 -9.18
CA LEU A 359 22.37 16.88 -7.93
C LEU A 359 23.36 16.30 -6.92
N LYS A 360 24.35 15.53 -7.37
CA LYS A 360 25.46 15.04 -6.53
C LYS A 360 26.17 16.20 -5.85
N ASN A 361 26.51 17.25 -6.60
CA ASN A 361 27.18 18.44 -6.10
C ASN A 361 26.31 19.30 -5.17
N LEU A 362 24.99 19.13 -5.21
CA LEU A 362 24.07 19.68 -4.21
C LEU A 362 23.99 18.84 -2.93
N GLY A 363 24.63 17.67 -2.89
CA GLY A 363 24.61 16.73 -1.76
C GLY A 363 23.40 15.78 -1.75
N VAL A 364 22.61 15.75 -2.83
CA VAL A 364 21.50 14.80 -2.98
C VAL A 364 22.06 13.38 -3.19
N ARG A 365 21.46 12.38 -2.52
CA ARG A 365 21.92 10.98 -2.56
C ARG A 365 21.15 10.11 -3.55
N SER A 366 19.86 10.40 -3.73
CA SER A 366 18.96 9.66 -4.60
C SER A 366 18.12 10.62 -5.41
N PHE A 367 17.82 10.26 -6.65
CA PHE A 367 16.94 11.03 -7.52
C PHE A 367 15.99 10.08 -8.24
N ALA A 368 14.87 10.63 -8.65
CA ALA A 368 13.88 9.94 -9.42
C ALA A 368 13.61 10.66 -10.73
N VAL A 369 13.13 9.90 -11.70
CA VAL A 369 12.64 10.43 -12.96
C VAL A 369 11.35 9.71 -13.35
N ASN A 370 10.51 10.42 -14.11
CA ASN A 370 9.27 9.89 -14.65
C ASN A 370 9.09 10.36 -16.10
N SER A 371 8.39 9.57 -16.91
CA SER A 371 7.80 10.06 -18.14
C SER A 371 6.45 10.71 -17.90
N ILE A 372 5.92 11.39 -18.93
CA ILE A 372 4.63 12.07 -18.89
C ILE A 372 3.48 11.09 -18.68
N ILE A 373 2.61 11.41 -17.72
CA ILE A 373 1.29 10.82 -17.58
C ILE A 373 0.29 11.72 -18.34
N LYS A 374 -0.53 11.13 -19.22
CA LYS A 374 -1.53 11.83 -20.04
C LYS A 374 -2.73 12.31 -19.22
N ALA A 375 -2.49 13.26 -18.33
CA ALA A 375 -3.48 13.86 -17.43
C ALA A 375 -3.26 15.38 -17.34
N GLY A 376 -4.24 16.11 -16.82
CA GLY A 376 -4.17 17.57 -16.70
C GLY A 376 -3.86 18.24 -18.04
N LYS A 377 -2.87 19.14 -18.05
CA LYS A 377 -2.44 19.83 -19.28
C LYS A 377 -1.88 18.86 -20.32
N SER A 378 -1.20 17.81 -19.86
CA SER A 378 -0.59 16.80 -20.73
C SER A 378 -1.58 15.84 -21.38
N ARG A 379 -2.88 15.97 -21.07
CA ARG A 379 -3.93 15.21 -21.76
C ARG A 379 -4.10 15.63 -23.22
N HIS A 380 -3.89 16.91 -23.53
CA HIS A 380 -4.14 17.48 -24.87
C HIS A 380 -2.85 17.89 -25.59
N GLN A 381 -1.78 18.18 -24.84
CA GLN A 381 -0.47 18.52 -25.37
C GLN A 381 0.53 17.58 -24.70
N ASP A 382 1.00 16.56 -25.41
CA ASP A 382 1.95 15.59 -24.85
C ASP A 382 3.38 15.99 -25.22
N PRO A 383 4.14 16.66 -24.31
CA PRO A 383 5.55 16.97 -24.54
C PRO A 383 6.45 15.75 -24.24
N GLY A 384 5.86 14.59 -23.97
CA GLY A 384 6.58 13.38 -23.60
C GLY A 384 7.28 12.72 -24.77
N LEU A 385 8.19 11.82 -24.41
CA LEU A 385 8.90 10.95 -25.33
C LEU A 385 8.12 9.63 -25.48
N SER A 386 8.21 9.01 -26.66
CA SER A 386 7.79 7.63 -26.84
C SER A 386 8.66 6.66 -26.04
N GLU A 387 8.19 5.44 -25.80
CA GLU A 387 8.98 4.43 -25.07
C GLU A 387 10.31 4.10 -25.76
N LYS A 388 10.36 4.19 -27.09
CA LYS A 388 11.59 3.99 -27.89
C LYS A 388 12.61 5.11 -27.65
N GLU A 389 12.15 6.35 -27.54
CA GLU A 389 12.99 7.52 -27.26
C GLU A 389 13.41 7.59 -25.79
N LEU A 390 12.58 7.10 -24.87
CA LEU A 390 12.92 7.03 -23.44
C LEU A 390 14.06 6.05 -23.14
N LEU A 391 14.13 4.91 -23.85
CA LEU A 391 15.13 3.87 -23.60
C LEU A 391 16.59 4.37 -23.61
N PRO A 392 17.08 5.08 -24.66
CA PRO A 392 18.44 5.61 -24.65
C PRO A 392 18.67 6.65 -23.54
N VAL A 393 17.68 7.51 -23.26
CA VAL A 393 17.76 8.53 -22.20
C VAL A 393 17.91 7.87 -20.81
N ILE A 394 17.10 6.84 -20.54
CA ILE A 394 17.18 6.07 -19.29
C ILE A 394 18.54 5.41 -19.14
N LYS A 395 19.07 4.79 -20.21
CA LYS A 395 20.39 4.16 -20.18
C LYS A 395 21.50 5.17 -19.87
N GLN A 396 21.43 6.38 -20.43
CA GLN A 396 22.38 7.45 -20.12
C GLN A 396 22.28 7.88 -18.65
N LEU A 397 21.07 8.06 -18.13
CA LEU A 397 20.84 8.38 -16.72
C LEU A 397 21.40 7.29 -15.79
N GLN A 398 21.22 6.01 -16.14
CA GLN A 398 21.77 4.89 -15.37
C GLN A 398 23.29 4.87 -15.37
N GLN A 399 23.90 5.08 -16.55
CA GLN A 399 25.36 5.13 -16.67
C GLN A 399 25.93 6.27 -15.82
N LYS A 400 25.35 7.47 -15.92
CA LYS A 400 25.79 8.63 -15.13
C LYS A 400 25.55 8.43 -13.64
N ALA A 401 24.40 7.86 -13.25
CA ALA A 401 24.09 7.54 -11.86
C ALA A 401 25.09 6.53 -11.26
N ALA A 402 25.46 5.50 -12.02
CA ALA A 402 26.48 4.54 -11.60
C ALA A 402 27.86 5.20 -11.45
N GLN A 403 28.25 6.08 -12.37
CA GLN A 403 29.51 6.83 -12.30
C GLN A 403 29.60 7.72 -11.04
N GLU A 404 28.50 8.40 -10.68
CA GLU A 404 28.42 9.31 -9.53
C GLU A 404 28.08 8.61 -8.20
N GLY A 405 27.84 7.29 -8.23
CA GLY A 405 27.39 6.51 -7.08
C GLY A 405 26.04 6.98 -6.54
N MET A 406 25.14 7.42 -7.42
CA MET A 406 23.79 7.88 -7.06
C MET A 406 22.74 6.81 -7.36
N ARG A 407 21.68 6.79 -6.55
CA ARG A 407 20.54 5.89 -6.78
C ARG A 407 19.49 6.56 -7.68
N LEU A 408 19.27 5.99 -8.85
CA LEU A 408 18.18 6.33 -9.76
C LEU A 408 16.91 5.54 -9.40
N THR A 409 15.76 6.22 -9.37
CA THR A 409 14.43 5.61 -9.26
C THR A 409 13.55 5.98 -10.44
N TRP A 410 13.02 4.98 -11.15
CA TRP A 410 11.98 5.21 -12.16
C TRP A 410 10.59 5.16 -11.51
N TYR A 411 9.69 6.11 -11.79
CA TYR A 411 8.34 6.10 -11.23
C TYR A 411 7.25 5.64 -12.19
N THR A 412 7.38 5.88 -13.50
CA THR A 412 6.24 5.70 -14.41
C THR A 412 5.95 4.22 -14.69
N PRO A 413 4.71 3.73 -14.50
CA PRO A 413 4.33 2.43 -15.00
C PRO A 413 4.43 2.39 -16.53
N THR A 414 5.15 1.42 -17.09
CA THR A 414 5.33 1.25 -18.53
C THR A 414 4.70 -0.05 -19.02
N GLN A 415 4.39 -0.11 -20.31
CA GLN A 415 4.06 -1.39 -20.95
C GLN A 415 5.37 -2.14 -21.19
N TYR A 416 5.57 -3.28 -20.53
CA TYR A 416 6.85 -4.00 -20.54
C TYR A 416 7.22 -4.53 -21.94
N CYS A 417 6.24 -4.75 -22.81
CA CYS A 417 6.49 -5.08 -24.22
C CYS A 417 7.13 -3.95 -25.04
N ARG A 418 7.15 -2.71 -24.53
CA ARG A 418 7.78 -1.55 -25.16
C ARG A 418 9.02 -1.07 -24.40
N LEU A 419 8.91 -1.03 -23.07
CA LEU A 419 9.98 -0.62 -22.17
C LEU A 419 9.84 -1.43 -20.88
N ASN A 420 10.67 -2.47 -20.73
CA ASN A 420 10.68 -3.34 -19.56
C ASN A 420 11.65 -2.78 -18.49
N PRO A 421 11.15 -2.16 -17.41
CA PRO A 421 11.99 -1.61 -16.36
C PRO A 421 12.70 -2.69 -15.54
N VAL A 422 12.21 -3.94 -15.54
CA VAL A 422 12.88 -5.06 -14.85
C VAL A 422 14.16 -5.45 -15.57
N GLU A 423 14.15 -5.50 -16.90
CA GLU A 423 15.36 -5.74 -17.72
C GLU A 423 16.37 -4.60 -17.63
N LEU A 424 15.92 -3.41 -17.24
CA LEU A 424 16.76 -2.25 -16.97
C LEU A 424 17.17 -2.16 -15.50
N ASP A 425 16.92 -3.16 -14.65
CA ASP A 425 17.23 -3.10 -13.21
C ASP A 425 16.57 -1.92 -12.45
N LEU A 426 15.48 -1.36 -12.99
CA LEU A 426 14.69 -0.29 -12.38
C LEU A 426 13.59 -0.83 -11.44
N GLY A 427 13.46 -2.15 -11.36
CA GLY A 427 12.49 -2.86 -10.52
C GLY A 427 11.10 -2.99 -11.16
N VAL A 428 10.14 -3.49 -10.39
CA VAL A 428 8.76 -3.67 -10.88
C VAL A 428 8.00 -2.34 -10.84
N LYS A 429 7.46 -1.94 -11.99
CA LYS A 429 6.78 -0.64 -12.20
C LYS A 429 5.44 -0.87 -12.89
N GLN A 430 4.47 -1.31 -12.10
CA GLN A 430 3.07 -1.37 -12.50
C GLN A 430 2.26 -0.28 -11.81
N CYS A 431 1.07 0.01 -12.34
CA CYS A 431 0.15 0.94 -11.72
C CYS A 431 -0.28 0.46 -10.32
N THR A 432 -0.14 1.34 -9.33
CA THR A 432 -0.50 1.07 -7.94
C THR A 432 -1.79 1.79 -7.49
N ALA A 433 -2.38 2.58 -8.38
CA ALA A 433 -3.61 3.35 -8.15
C ALA A 433 -4.76 2.43 -7.71
N GLY A 434 -5.46 2.82 -6.66
CA GLY A 434 -6.56 2.03 -6.11
C GLY A 434 -6.13 0.80 -5.31
N LYS A 435 -4.83 0.53 -5.21
CA LYS A 435 -4.28 -0.68 -4.56
C LYS A 435 -3.35 -0.34 -3.40
N TYR A 436 -2.20 0.26 -3.70
CA TYR A 436 -1.21 0.64 -2.66
C TYR A 436 -1.24 2.11 -2.34
N ASN A 437 -1.79 2.93 -3.25
CA ASN A 437 -2.06 4.33 -3.00
C ASN A 437 -3.43 4.77 -3.54
N LEU A 438 -3.93 5.83 -2.93
CA LEU A 438 -5.09 6.63 -3.30
C LEU A 438 -4.72 8.11 -3.10
N ALA A 439 -5.56 9.03 -3.58
CA ALA A 439 -5.41 10.44 -3.26
C ALA A 439 -6.71 11.03 -2.69
N VAL A 440 -6.57 12.01 -1.79
CA VAL A 440 -7.66 12.83 -1.27
C VAL A 440 -7.50 14.25 -1.81
N GLU A 441 -8.52 14.73 -2.51
CA GLU A 441 -8.60 16.07 -3.11
C GLU A 441 -8.87 17.17 -2.05
N PRO A 442 -8.68 18.46 -2.40
CA PRO A 442 -8.83 19.56 -1.46
C PRO A 442 -10.18 19.68 -0.78
N ASP A 443 -11.24 19.06 -1.33
CA ASP A 443 -12.62 19.05 -0.82
C ASP A 443 -12.99 17.74 -0.09
N GLY A 444 -12.03 16.82 0.07
CA GLY A 444 -12.22 15.51 0.70
C GLY A 444 -12.66 14.40 -0.26
N THR A 445 -12.80 14.68 -1.56
CA THR A 445 -13.08 13.65 -2.56
C THR A 445 -11.90 12.68 -2.67
N VAL A 446 -12.17 11.38 -2.69
CA VAL A 446 -11.14 10.35 -2.88
C VAL A 446 -11.09 9.93 -4.35
N ILE A 447 -9.88 9.83 -4.90
CA ILE A 447 -9.60 9.44 -6.28
C ILE A 447 -8.54 8.32 -6.35
N PRO A 448 -8.47 7.52 -7.44
CA PRO A 448 -7.56 6.38 -7.54
C PRO A 448 -6.06 6.71 -7.37
N CYS A 449 -5.62 7.88 -7.87
CA CYS A 449 -4.28 8.43 -7.67
C CYS A 449 -4.27 9.92 -8.05
N GLN A 450 -3.17 10.61 -7.77
CA GLN A 450 -2.98 12.05 -8.02
C GLN A 450 -3.24 12.51 -9.48
N SER A 451 -3.21 11.60 -10.46
CA SER A 451 -3.43 11.91 -11.88
C SER A 451 -4.73 11.35 -12.45
N PHE A 452 -5.49 10.55 -11.68
CA PHE A 452 -6.72 9.89 -12.15
C PHE A 452 -7.93 10.56 -11.51
N PHE A 453 -8.44 11.63 -12.12
CA PHE A 453 -9.55 12.45 -11.60
C PHE A 453 -10.93 11.79 -11.75
N ARG A 454 -11.12 10.65 -11.08
CA ARG A 454 -12.40 9.93 -11.00
C ARG A 454 -12.83 9.83 -9.52
N PRO A 455 -13.89 10.53 -9.11
CA PRO A 455 -14.40 10.47 -7.74
C PRO A 455 -14.84 9.06 -7.34
N LEU A 456 -14.57 8.69 -6.09
CA LEU A 456 -14.91 7.39 -5.49
C LEU A 456 -15.81 7.53 -4.25
N GLY A 457 -16.02 8.76 -3.79
CA GLY A 457 -16.71 9.13 -2.56
C GLY A 457 -15.96 10.24 -1.83
N ASN A 458 -16.51 10.71 -0.70
CA ASN A 458 -15.88 11.76 0.11
C ASN A 458 -15.50 11.21 1.49
N ILE A 459 -14.22 11.30 1.87
CA ILE A 459 -13.68 10.65 3.07
C ILE A 459 -14.28 11.16 4.39
N LEU A 460 -14.88 12.36 4.40
CA LEU A 460 -15.51 12.94 5.58
C LEU A 460 -16.96 12.48 5.76
N ASN A 461 -17.60 12.05 4.68
CA ASN A 461 -19.04 11.77 4.61
C ASN A 461 -19.35 10.28 4.35
N ASP A 462 -18.45 9.57 3.67
CA ASP A 462 -18.59 8.15 3.34
C ASP A 462 -17.66 7.28 4.20
N PRO A 463 -18.09 6.09 4.65
CA PRO A 463 -17.20 5.12 5.28
C PRO A 463 -16.05 4.73 4.34
N PHE A 464 -14.82 4.70 4.85
CA PHE A 464 -13.64 4.36 4.04
C PHE A 464 -13.77 3.02 3.30
N GLU A 465 -14.31 1.99 3.94
CA GLU A 465 -14.52 0.67 3.31
C GLU A 465 -15.41 0.79 2.05
N LYS A 466 -16.44 1.65 2.06
CA LYS A 466 -17.31 1.86 0.89
C LYS A 466 -16.53 2.49 -0.26
N ILE A 467 -15.67 3.47 0.04
CA ILE A 467 -14.80 4.11 -0.95
C ILE A 467 -13.79 3.08 -1.50
N TYR A 468 -13.15 2.31 -0.63
CA TYR A 468 -12.10 1.37 -1.03
C TYR A 468 -12.63 0.14 -1.78
N GLN A 469 -13.88 -0.26 -1.53
CA GLN A 469 -14.60 -1.30 -2.27
C GLN A 469 -15.47 -0.76 -3.40
N HIS A 470 -15.32 0.52 -3.78
CA HIS A 470 -16.03 1.09 -4.91
C HIS A 470 -15.80 0.23 -6.17
N ASP A 471 -16.86 -0.09 -6.91
CA ASP A 471 -16.82 -1.04 -8.05
C ASP A 471 -15.73 -0.68 -9.07
N PHE A 472 -15.57 0.62 -9.35
CA PHE A 472 -14.49 1.10 -10.21
C PHE A 472 -13.07 0.79 -9.68
N LEU A 473 -12.81 0.92 -8.37
CA LEU A 473 -11.51 0.53 -7.81
C LEU A 473 -11.31 -0.98 -7.87
N VAL A 474 -12.37 -1.76 -7.65
CA VAL A 474 -12.32 -3.22 -7.79
C VAL A 474 -11.97 -3.59 -9.23
N SER A 475 -12.62 -3.00 -10.23
CA SER A 475 -12.34 -3.27 -11.65
C SER A 475 -10.95 -2.79 -12.06
N LEU A 476 -10.50 -1.64 -11.53
CA LEU A 476 -9.13 -1.13 -11.73
C LEU A 476 -8.08 -2.12 -11.20
N ARG A 477 -8.27 -2.66 -9.98
CA ARG A 477 -7.39 -3.65 -9.34
C ARG A 477 -7.40 -5.00 -10.06
N ARG A 478 -8.55 -5.42 -10.58
CA ARG A 478 -8.69 -6.64 -11.41
C ARG A 478 -8.15 -6.46 -12.82
N ARG A 479 -7.89 -5.22 -13.23
CA ARG A 479 -7.46 -4.84 -14.57
C ARG A 479 -8.48 -5.24 -15.62
N ASP A 480 -9.76 -4.98 -15.34
CA ASP A 480 -10.86 -5.26 -16.28
C ASP A 480 -10.73 -4.43 -17.57
N TRP A 481 -9.95 -3.36 -17.54
CA TRP A 481 -9.56 -2.53 -18.67
C TRP A 481 -8.41 -3.11 -19.53
N ALA A 482 -7.81 -4.23 -19.12
CA ALA A 482 -6.74 -4.87 -19.89
C ALA A 482 -7.26 -5.36 -21.24
N MET A 483 -6.47 -5.13 -22.29
CA MET A 483 -6.70 -5.64 -23.64
C MET A 483 -6.57 -7.17 -23.68
N ASP A 484 -7.26 -7.84 -24.61
CA ASP A 484 -7.28 -9.31 -24.72
C ASP A 484 -5.88 -9.92 -24.81
N LYS A 485 -5.01 -9.36 -25.66
CA LYS A 485 -3.61 -9.80 -25.77
C LYS A 485 -2.82 -9.68 -24.46
N CYS A 486 -3.18 -8.74 -23.58
CA CYS A 486 -2.55 -8.61 -22.27
C CYS A 486 -3.08 -9.65 -21.28
N ARG A 487 -4.32 -10.11 -21.44
CA ARG A 487 -4.91 -11.18 -20.62
C ARG A 487 -4.22 -12.51 -20.85
N GLU A 488 -3.71 -12.72 -22.06
CA GLU A 488 -2.94 -13.91 -22.45
C GLU A 488 -1.43 -13.78 -22.16
N CYS A 489 -0.97 -12.59 -21.74
CA CYS A 489 0.45 -12.33 -21.50
C CYS A 489 0.91 -12.84 -20.14
N GLU A 490 1.95 -13.66 -20.11
CA GLU A 490 2.56 -14.20 -18.88
C GLU A 490 3.06 -13.12 -17.92
N TRP A 491 3.42 -11.94 -18.45
CA TRP A 491 3.92 -10.81 -17.65
C TRP A 491 2.82 -9.95 -17.03
N LEU A 492 1.53 -10.25 -17.24
CA LEU A 492 0.41 -9.41 -16.78
C LEU A 492 0.45 -9.13 -15.27
N SER A 493 0.82 -10.13 -14.45
CA SER A 493 0.90 -9.98 -12.98
C SER A 493 1.88 -8.88 -12.57
N THR A 494 3.01 -8.80 -13.27
CA THR A 494 4.16 -7.95 -12.96
C THR A 494 4.12 -6.61 -13.69
N CYS A 495 3.80 -6.61 -15.00
CA CYS A 495 3.68 -5.43 -15.86
C CYS A 495 2.41 -4.63 -15.53
N GLY A 496 1.29 -5.32 -15.33
CA GLY A 496 0.00 -4.69 -15.05
C GLY A 496 -0.53 -3.76 -16.15
N CYS A 497 -0.07 -3.93 -17.40
CA CYS A 497 -0.49 -3.18 -18.59
C CYS A 497 -0.08 -1.69 -18.62
N GLY A 498 0.88 -1.26 -17.81
CA GLY A 498 1.30 0.14 -17.72
C GLY A 498 0.27 1.04 -17.03
N CYS A 499 0.26 2.33 -17.36
CA CYS A 499 -0.70 3.28 -16.79
C CYS A 499 -2.07 3.17 -17.50
N PRO A 500 -3.20 2.98 -16.78
CA PRO A 500 -4.52 2.93 -17.38
C PRO A 500 -4.91 4.22 -18.14
N LEU A 501 -4.36 5.37 -17.75
CA LEU A 501 -4.62 6.66 -18.40
C LEU A 501 -3.90 6.82 -19.75
N GLN A 502 -2.93 5.96 -20.04
CA GLN A 502 -2.18 5.99 -21.30
C GLN A 502 -2.76 5.03 -22.36
N ILE A 503 -3.81 4.29 -22.02
CA ILE A 503 -4.43 3.31 -22.91
C ILE A 503 -5.55 3.98 -23.68
N SER A 504 -5.29 4.23 -24.96
CA SER A 504 -6.29 4.69 -25.93
C SER A 504 -6.67 3.56 -26.88
N GLU A 505 -7.87 3.60 -27.46
CA GLU A 505 -8.30 2.67 -28.52
C GLU A 505 -7.33 2.68 -29.73
N ASP A 506 -6.73 3.84 -30.03
CA ASP A 506 -5.73 4.02 -31.09
C ASP A 506 -4.28 3.68 -30.68
N SER A 507 -4.07 3.17 -29.46
CA SER A 507 -2.73 2.74 -29.02
C SER A 507 -2.40 1.36 -29.61
N PHE A 508 -2.37 1.26 -30.94
CA PHE A 508 -1.97 0.06 -31.68
C PHE A 508 -0.66 -0.47 -31.10
N CYS A 509 -0.74 -1.67 -30.55
CA CYS A 509 0.23 -2.18 -29.60
C CYS A 509 0.88 -3.42 -30.23
N CYS A 510 2.21 -3.38 -30.38
CA CYS A 510 3.08 -4.42 -30.96
C CYS A 510 2.94 -4.66 -32.48
N PRO A 511 3.78 -4.04 -33.33
CA PRO A 511 4.22 -4.74 -34.52
C PRO A 511 5.15 -5.88 -34.06
N ASP A 512 4.93 -7.08 -34.58
CA ASP A 512 5.89 -8.19 -34.61
C ASP A 512 6.10 -8.99 -33.31
N LEU A 513 5.14 -9.85 -32.97
CA LEU A 513 5.42 -11.17 -32.36
C LEU A 513 4.69 -12.32 -33.09
N LEU A 514 4.19 -12.07 -34.30
CA LEU A 514 3.68 -13.09 -35.23
C LEU A 514 4.47 -13.02 -36.55
N SER A 515 5.73 -13.42 -36.48
CA SER A 515 6.51 -13.95 -37.61
C SER A 515 7.64 -14.77 -36.97
N ASN A 516 7.64 -16.10 -37.01
CA ASN A 516 7.59 -17.02 -38.16
C ASN A 516 7.25 -18.45 -37.68
N PRO A 517 6.92 -19.36 -38.60
CA PRO A 517 5.81 -19.39 -39.56
C PRO A 517 4.62 -20.23 -39.06
#